data_AF-A0A133UAU3-F1
#
_entry.id   AF-A0A133UAU3-F1
#
_cell.length_a   1.000
_cell.length_b   1.000
_cell.length_c   1.000
_cell.angle_alpha   90.00
_cell.angle_beta   90.00
_cell.angle_gamma   90.00
#
_symmetry.space_group_name_H-M   'P 1'
#
loop_
_entity.id
_entity.type
_entity.pdbx_description
1 polymer ?
#
loop_
_entity_poly.entity_id
_entity_poly.type
_entity_poly.pdbx_seq_one_letter_code
_entity_poly.pdbx_strand_id
1 'polypeptide(L)'
;MVKWQLKRHRGGRRKIEKSEEKHDKLLEDLKEYERKQEERDELEKKVEKDSEKAEKLEERLEELKKKISELEGEIEDFDKVKERKKNLEKAIEDGQEGLKKVEKEISSESKNRENLEVRIEELDEKIEEKKKAKEQRNRIVSHQDWLDEYLSNLMDTMEKHYMTHLQKRFNQLFAEWFQKLVDEEGLVVRVNDRFAPVIEQGGYE
;
A
#
# COMPACT_ATOMS: atom_id res chain seq x y z
N MET A 1 -50.22 -73.94 -119.96
CA MET A 1 -50.01 -72.47 -119.98
C MET A 1 -50.15 -71.77 -118.60
N VAL A 2 -50.45 -72.47 -117.48
CA VAL A 2 -50.74 -71.80 -116.18
C VAL A 2 -49.65 -71.98 -115.09
N LYS A 3 -48.78 -72.99 -115.20
CA LYS A 3 -47.78 -73.33 -114.13
C LYS A 3 -46.52 -72.45 -114.08
N TRP A 4 -46.12 -71.80 -115.18
CA TRP A 4 -44.90 -70.96 -115.22
C TRP A 4 -45.13 -69.51 -114.74
N GLN A 5 -46.34 -68.96 -114.90
CA GLN A 5 -46.70 -67.63 -114.35
C GLN A 5 -46.88 -67.64 -112.83
N LEU A 6 -47.41 -68.74 -112.25
CA LEU A 6 -47.56 -68.88 -110.79
C LEU A 6 -46.21 -68.96 -110.03
N LYS A 7 -45.14 -69.49 -110.65
CA LYS A 7 -43.83 -69.66 -110.00
C LYS A 7 -43.03 -68.34 -109.97
N ARG A 8 -43.16 -67.50 -111.00
CA ARG A 8 -42.63 -66.12 -111.03
C ARG A 8 -43.39 -65.20 -110.06
N HIS A 9 -44.72 -65.33 -109.95
CA HIS A 9 -45.51 -64.61 -108.95
C HIS A 9 -45.19 -65.01 -107.50
N ARG A 10 -44.90 -66.29 -107.23
CA ARG A 10 -44.48 -66.74 -105.88
C ARG A 10 -43.07 -66.27 -105.49
N GLY A 11 -42.13 -66.21 -106.43
CA GLY A 11 -40.78 -65.68 -106.19
C GLY A 11 -40.75 -64.16 -106.03
N GLY A 12 -41.60 -63.44 -106.77
CA GLY A 12 -41.83 -62.00 -106.60
C GLY A 12 -42.50 -61.68 -105.26
N ARG A 13 -43.54 -62.43 -104.87
CA ARG A 13 -44.17 -62.31 -103.54
C ARG A 13 -43.19 -62.54 -102.40
N ARG A 14 -42.34 -63.58 -102.44
CA ARG A 14 -41.31 -63.79 -101.40
C ARG A 14 -40.26 -62.68 -101.31
N LYS A 15 -39.96 -62.00 -102.42
CA LYS A 15 -39.05 -60.85 -102.41
C LYS A 15 -39.72 -59.60 -101.85
N ILE A 16 -41.00 -59.40 -102.16
CA ILE A 16 -41.83 -58.32 -101.63
C ILE A 16 -42.05 -58.54 -100.12
N GLU A 17 -42.41 -59.75 -99.70
CA GLU A 17 -42.59 -60.15 -98.30
C GLU A 17 -41.30 -59.97 -97.48
N LYS A 18 -40.14 -60.37 -98.01
CA LYS A 18 -38.83 -60.07 -97.38
C LYS A 18 -38.46 -58.58 -97.40
N SER A 19 -39.03 -57.79 -98.30
CA SER A 19 -38.83 -56.35 -98.36
C SER A 19 -39.76 -55.62 -97.39
N GLU A 20 -40.99 -56.12 -97.21
CA GLU A 20 -41.96 -55.69 -96.22
C GLU A 20 -41.45 -56.01 -94.81
N GLU A 21 -41.00 -57.23 -94.54
CA GLU A 21 -40.35 -57.58 -93.26
C GLU A 21 -39.12 -56.72 -92.95
N LYS A 22 -38.36 -56.33 -93.97
CA LYS A 22 -37.23 -55.41 -93.80
C LYS A 22 -37.70 -53.98 -93.56
N HIS A 23 -38.77 -53.55 -94.22
CA HIS A 23 -39.35 -52.23 -94.03
C HIS A 23 -39.97 -52.09 -92.63
N ASP A 24 -40.67 -53.12 -92.16
CA ASP A 24 -41.24 -53.18 -90.81
C ASP A 24 -40.14 -53.14 -89.74
N LYS A 25 -39.05 -53.89 -89.94
CA LYS A 25 -37.86 -53.80 -89.07
C LYS A 25 -37.23 -52.41 -89.09
N LEU A 26 -37.08 -51.81 -90.26
CA LEU A 26 -36.57 -50.44 -90.40
C LEU A 26 -37.47 -49.41 -89.71
N LEU A 27 -38.78 -49.59 -89.75
CA LEU A 27 -39.75 -48.74 -89.04
C LEU A 27 -39.67 -48.93 -87.53
N GLU A 28 -39.46 -50.15 -87.06
CA GLU A 28 -39.28 -50.47 -85.64
C GLU A 28 -37.95 -49.89 -85.11
N ASP A 29 -36.86 -50.05 -85.86
CA ASP A 29 -35.56 -49.43 -85.58
C ASP A 29 -35.63 -47.89 -85.58
N LEU A 30 -36.42 -47.29 -86.50
CA LEU A 30 -36.62 -45.84 -86.55
C LEU A 30 -37.37 -45.33 -85.30
N LYS A 31 -38.43 -46.03 -84.87
CA LYS A 31 -39.15 -45.69 -83.63
C LYS A 31 -38.26 -45.85 -82.40
N GLU A 32 -37.41 -46.89 -82.37
CA GLU A 32 -36.46 -47.07 -81.28
C GLU A 32 -35.39 -45.97 -81.28
N TYR A 33 -34.95 -45.54 -82.46
CA TYR A 33 -34.03 -44.41 -82.63
C TYR A 33 -34.64 -43.09 -82.16
N GLU A 34 -35.88 -42.79 -82.55
CA GLU A 34 -36.63 -41.61 -82.10
C GLU A 34 -36.80 -41.60 -80.57
N ARG A 35 -37.19 -42.74 -79.97
CA ARG A 35 -37.29 -42.87 -78.51
C ARG A 35 -35.94 -42.64 -77.81
N LYS A 36 -34.86 -43.21 -78.35
CA LYS A 36 -33.49 -42.97 -77.84
C LYS A 36 -33.06 -41.51 -77.98
N GLN A 37 -33.52 -40.82 -79.03
CA GLN A 37 -33.26 -39.40 -79.22
C GLN A 37 -34.01 -38.56 -78.17
N GLU A 38 -35.28 -38.85 -77.90
CA GLU A 38 -36.05 -38.20 -76.84
C GLU A 38 -35.43 -38.44 -75.45
N GLU A 39 -35.04 -39.69 -75.15
CA GLU A 39 -34.34 -40.04 -73.90
C GLU A 39 -33.00 -39.28 -73.76
N ARG A 40 -32.26 -39.12 -74.87
CA ARG A 40 -31.03 -38.34 -74.91
C ARG A 40 -31.30 -36.86 -74.62
N ASP A 41 -32.30 -36.26 -75.24
CA ASP A 41 -32.67 -34.86 -75.05
C ASP A 41 -33.13 -34.58 -73.60
N GLU A 42 -33.85 -35.53 -72.98
CA GLU A 42 -34.21 -35.45 -71.56
C GLU A 42 -33.00 -35.55 -70.63
N LEU A 43 -32.06 -36.46 -70.94
CA LEU A 43 -30.81 -36.60 -70.19
C LEU A 43 -29.93 -35.35 -70.33
N GLU A 44 -29.86 -34.76 -71.52
CA GLU A 44 -29.10 -33.53 -71.79
C GLU A 44 -29.66 -32.36 -70.95
N LYS A 45 -30.98 -32.19 -70.89
CA LYS A 45 -31.63 -31.21 -70.00
C LYS A 45 -31.37 -31.46 -68.52
N LYS A 46 -31.22 -32.73 -68.09
CA LYS A 46 -30.87 -33.06 -66.69
C LYS A 46 -29.42 -32.71 -66.40
N VAL A 47 -28.51 -33.05 -67.32
CA VAL A 47 -27.08 -32.70 -67.21
C VAL A 47 -26.89 -31.18 -67.14
N GLU A 48 -27.60 -30.42 -67.98
CA GLU A 48 -27.54 -28.95 -67.96
C GLU A 48 -28.02 -28.39 -66.62
N LYS A 49 -29.17 -28.87 -66.11
CA LYS A 49 -29.68 -28.45 -64.78
C LYS A 49 -28.75 -28.83 -63.64
N ASP A 50 -28.08 -29.97 -63.71
CA ASP A 50 -27.15 -30.41 -62.69
C ASP A 50 -25.81 -29.65 -62.78
N SER A 51 -25.40 -29.25 -63.98
CA SER A 51 -24.26 -28.33 -64.22
C SER A 51 -24.53 -26.96 -63.59
N GLU A 52 -25.70 -26.37 -63.83
CA GLU A 52 -26.07 -25.08 -63.22
C GLU A 52 -26.11 -25.14 -61.69
N LYS A 53 -26.54 -26.28 -61.12
CA LYS A 53 -26.51 -26.49 -59.67
C LYS A 53 -25.08 -26.64 -59.15
N ALA A 54 -24.22 -27.34 -59.88
CA ALA A 54 -22.82 -27.50 -59.53
C ALA A 54 -22.11 -26.15 -59.48
N GLU A 55 -22.30 -25.30 -60.49
CA GLU A 55 -21.76 -23.93 -60.52
C GLU A 55 -22.22 -23.10 -59.31
N LYS A 56 -23.52 -23.11 -59.00
CA LYS A 56 -24.06 -22.40 -57.82
C LYS A 56 -23.50 -22.93 -56.49
N LEU A 57 -23.24 -24.23 -56.40
CA LEU A 57 -22.64 -24.84 -55.22
C LEU A 57 -21.16 -24.46 -55.11
N GLU A 58 -20.44 -24.36 -56.22
CA GLU A 58 -19.05 -23.90 -56.25
C GLU A 58 -18.93 -22.44 -55.81
N GLU A 59 -19.79 -21.55 -56.31
CA GLU A 59 -19.84 -20.15 -55.86
C GLU A 59 -20.07 -20.05 -54.35
N ARG A 60 -21.03 -20.83 -53.84
CA ARG A 60 -21.35 -20.86 -52.41
C ARG A 60 -20.21 -21.44 -51.57
N LEU A 61 -19.49 -22.44 -52.08
CA LEU A 61 -18.30 -22.98 -51.42
C LEU A 61 -17.21 -21.92 -51.30
N GLU A 62 -17.00 -21.12 -52.34
CA GLU A 62 -15.99 -20.08 -52.34
C GLU A 62 -16.35 -18.93 -51.38
N GLU A 63 -17.62 -18.54 -51.32
CA GLU A 63 -18.10 -17.58 -50.30
C GLU A 63 -17.93 -18.11 -48.88
N LEU A 64 -18.25 -19.38 -48.64
CA LEU A 64 -18.11 -20.00 -47.32
C LEU A 64 -16.64 -20.09 -46.91
N LYS A 65 -15.72 -20.41 -47.82
CA LYS A 65 -14.28 -20.39 -47.54
C LYS A 65 -13.78 -19.01 -47.14
N LYS A 66 -14.23 -17.95 -47.82
CA LYS A 66 -13.88 -16.57 -47.46
C LYS A 66 -14.36 -16.23 -46.05
N LYS A 67 -15.61 -16.56 -45.73
CA LYS A 67 -16.16 -16.36 -44.38
C LYS A 67 -15.41 -17.15 -43.31
N ILE A 68 -15.00 -18.38 -43.60
CA ILE A 68 -14.19 -19.19 -42.67
C ILE A 68 -12.85 -18.47 -42.40
N SER A 69 -12.17 -18.00 -43.45
CA SER A 69 -10.89 -17.28 -43.30
C SER A 69 -11.05 -15.97 -42.51
N GLU A 70 -12.14 -15.24 -42.70
CA GLU A 70 -12.43 -14.02 -41.92
C GLU A 70 -12.67 -14.34 -40.44
N LEU A 71 -13.48 -15.37 -40.15
CA LEU A 71 -13.74 -15.81 -38.79
C LEU A 71 -12.49 -16.36 -38.08
N GLU A 72 -11.60 -17.05 -38.81
CA GLU A 72 -10.31 -17.48 -38.27
C GLU A 72 -9.44 -16.30 -37.84
N GLY A 73 -9.43 -15.21 -38.62
CA GLY A 73 -8.75 -13.96 -38.25
C GLY A 73 -9.34 -13.31 -37.00
N GLU A 74 -10.67 -13.22 -36.91
CA GLU A 74 -11.35 -12.69 -35.72
C GLU A 74 -11.07 -13.52 -34.45
N ILE A 75 -10.96 -14.85 -34.58
CA ILE A 75 -10.62 -15.74 -33.47
C ILE A 75 -9.20 -15.46 -32.96
N GLU A 76 -8.23 -15.27 -33.86
CA GLU A 76 -6.85 -14.96 -33.46
C GLU A 76 -6.76 -13.63 -32.70
N ASP A 77 -7.51 -12.61 -33.14
CA ASP A 77 -7.57 -11.33 -32.44
C ASP A 77 -8.28 -11.45 -31.09
N PHE A 78 -9.30 -12.30 -30.98
CA PHE A 78 -9.95 -12.60 -29.70
C PHE A 78 -8.99 -13.26 -28.70
N ASP A 79 -8.13 -14.16 -29.15
CA ASP A 79 -7.10 -14.78 -28.30
C ASP A 79 -6.09 -13.75 -27.79
N LYS A 80 -5.64 -12.81 -28.63
CA LYS A 80 -4.78 -11.68 -28.20
C LYS A 80 -5.46 -10.82 -27.13
N VAL A 81 -6.75 -10.52 -27.30
CA VAL A 81 -7.53 -9.77 -26.30
C VAL A 81 -7.64 -10.54 -24.99
N LYS A 82 -7.84 -11.86 -25.06
CA LYS A 82 -7.93 -12.74 -23.88
C LYS A 82 -6.61 -12.79 -23.12
N GLU A 83 -5.47 -12.89 -23.79
CA GLU A 83 -4.17 -12.79 -23.15
C GLU A 83 -3.94 -11.44 -22.49
N ARG A 84 -4.28 -10.34 -23.19
CA ARG A 84 -4.16 -8.99 -22.63
C ARG A 84 -5.03 -8.82 -21.39
N LYS A 85 -6.26 -9.34 -21.40
CA LYS A 85 -7.16 -9.34 -20.24
C LYS A 85 -6.53 -10.06 -19.04
N LYS A 86 -5.98 -11.27 -19.26
CA LYS A 86 -5.31 -12.04 -18.21
C LYS A 86 -4.12 -11.29 -17.60
N ASN A 87 -3.34 -10.59 -18.42
CA ASN A 87 -2.20 -9.81 -17.94
C ASN A 87 -2.67 -8.58 -17.14
N LEU A 88 -3.75 -7.91 -17.57
CA LEU A 88 -4.35 -6.82 -16.82
C LEU A 88 -4.92 -7.28 -15.48
N GLU A 89 -5.58 -8.44 -15.43
CA GLU A 89 -6.10 -9.02 -14.17
C GLU A 89 -4.97 -9.27 -13.17
N LYS A 90 -3.84 -9.83 -13.61
CA LYS A 90 -2.64 -9.98 -12.76
C LYS A 90 -2.09 -8.65 -12.26
N ALA A 91 -1.97 -7.66 -13.15
CA ALA A 91 -1.47 -6.34 -12.76
C ALA A 91 -2.40 -5.64 -11.75
N ILE A 92 -3.72 -5.86 -11.85
CA ILE A 92 -4.70 -5.37 -10.87
C ILE A 92 -4.50 -6.08 -9.53
N GLU A 93 -4.34 -7.40 -9.52
CA GLU A 93 -4.10 -8.18 -8.31
C GLU A 93 -2.81 -7.74 -7.60
N ASP A 94 -1.70 -7.64 -8.33
CA ASP A 94 -0.41 -7.14 -7.82
C ASP A 94 -0.55 -5.71 -7.25
N GLY A 95 -1.28 -4.84 -7.95
CA GLY A 95 -1.56 -3.48 -7.51
C GLY A 95 -2.39 -3.44 -6.21
N GLN A 96 -3.39 -4.31 -6.08
CA GLN A 96 -4.20 -4.43 -4.87
C GLN A 96 -3.40 -4.96 -3.68
N GLU A 97 -2.49 -5.91 -3.90
CA GLU A 97 -1.59 -6.38 -2.85
C GLU A 97 -0.62 -5.28 -2.39
N GLY A 98 -0.07 -4.52 -3.35
CA GLY A 98 0.77 -3.36 -3.06
C GLY A 98 0.02 -2.32 -2.22
N LEU A 99 -1.22 -2.01 -2.59
CA LEU A 99 -2.07 -1.05 -1.88
C LEU A 99 -2.32 -1.51 -0.43
N LYS A 100 -2.67 -2.79 -0.23
CA LYS A 100 -2.87 -3.36 1.12
C LYS A 100 -1.61 -3.29 1.99
N LYS A 101 -0.42 -3.42 1.42
CA LYS A 101 0.85 -3.27 2.16
C LYS A 101 1.04 -1.83 2.62
N VAL A 102 0.87 -0.88 1.70
CA VAL A 102 0.98 0.55 2.01
C VAL A 102 -0.05 0.99 3.05
N GLU A 103 -1.29 0.51 2.97
CA GLU A 103 -2.32 0.80 3.98
C GLU A 103 -1.93 0.30 5.38
N LYS A 104 -1.34 -0.89 5.47
CA LYS A 104 -0.84 -1.42 6.75
C LYS A 104 0.30 -0.56 7.30
N GLU A 105 1.24 -0.15 6.46
CA GLU A 105 2.35 0.73 6.85
C GLU A 105 1.83 2.09 7.33
N ILE A 106 0.91 2.71 6.61
CA ILE A 106 0.26 3.97 7.02
C ILE A 106 -0.43 3.80 8.38
N SER A 107 -1.16 2.71 8.60
CA SER A 107 -1.82 2.46 9.87
C SER A 107 -0.84 2.29 11.02
N SER A 108 0.28 1.58 10.80
CA SER A 108 1.32 1.43 11.82
C SER A 108 2.03 2.74 12.13
N GLU A 109 2.37 3.53 11.10
CA GLU A 109 3.04 4.82 11.29
C GLU A 109 2.12 5.85 11.95
N SER A 110 0.82 5.84 11.63
CA SER A 110 -0.15 6.71 12.29
C SER A 110 -0.23 6.42 13.79
N LYS A 111 -0.25 5.14 14.19
CA LYS A 111 -0.22 4.76 15.62
C LYS A 111 1.09 5.13 16.29
N ASN A 112 2.21 4.94 15.58
CA ASN A 112 3.52 5.32 16.09
C ASN A 112 3.60 6.83 16.34
N ARG A 113 3.08 7.63 15.41
CA ARG A 113 2.96 9.08 15.55
C ARG A 113 2.13 9.48 16.76
N GLU A 114 0.94 8.91 16.93
CA GLU A 114 0.08 9.19 18.10
C GLU A 114 0.79 8.88 19.42
N ASN A 115 1.48 7.72 19.51
CA ASN A 115 2.26 7.37 20.69
C ASN A 115 3.41 8.35 20.96
N LEU A 116 4.07 8.85 19.91
CA LEU A 116 5.15 9.84 20.03
C LEU A 116 4.60 11.20 20.48
N GLU A 117 3.43 11.61 19.99
CA GLU A 117 2.77 12.84 20.42
C GLU A 117 2.44 12.79 21.93
N VAL A 118 1.85 11.70 22.42
CA VAL A 118 1.62 11.50 23.87
C VAL A 118 2.92 11.56 24.66
N ARG A 119 4.00 10.95 24.15
CA ARG A 119 5.29 10.94 24.84
C ARG A 119 5.96 12.32 24.85
N ILE A 120 5.73 13.15 23.83
CA ILE A 120 6.20 14.54 23.80
C ILE A 120 5.48 15.32 24.90
N GLU A 121 4.16 15.21 25.00
CA GLU A 121 3.38 15.89 26.05
C GLU A 121 3.85 15.50 27.45
N GLU A 122 4.03 14.21 27.73
CA GLU A 122 4.56 13.74 29.02
C GLU A 122 5.96 14.28 29.34
N LEU A 123 6.81 14.45 28.32
CA LEU A 123 8.16 14.98 28.49
C LEU A 123 8.13 16.49 28.74
N ASP A 124 7.26 17.21 28.07
CA ASP A 124 7.07 18.66 28.28
C ASP A 124 6.57 18.95 29.70
N GLU A 125 5.61 18.17 30.22
CA GLU A 125 5.18 18.27 31.61
C GLU A 125 6.34 18.05 32.59
N LYS A 126 7.14 16.99 32.37
CA LYS A 126 8.33 16.70 33.21
C LYS A 126 9.39 17.80 33.14
N ILE A 127 9.57 18.42 31.97
CA ILE A 127 10.49 19.55 31.81
C ILE A 127 10.01 20.74 32.65
N GLU A 128 8.71 21.03 32.62
CA GLU A 128 8.13 22.14 33.34
C GLU A 128 8.19 21.95 34.86
N GLU A 129 7.92 20.73 35.35
CA GLU A 129 8.14 20.38 36.76
C GLU A 129 9.60 20.57 37.19
N LYS A 130 10.55 20.12 36.36
CA LYS A 130 11.99 20.28 36.65
C LYS A 130 12.43 21.74 36.65
N LYS A 131 11.86 22.59 35.79
CA LYS A 131 12.12 24.03 35.82
C LYS A 131 11.66 24.66 37.12
N LYS A 132 10.42 24.36 37.56
CA LYS A 132 9.88 24.84 38.85
C LYS A 132 10.75 24.38 40.03
N ALA A 133 11.16 23.11 40.04
CA ALA A 133 12.05 22.59 41.06
C ALA A 133 13.42 23.29 41.07
N LYS A 134 13.96 23.62 39.89
CA LYS A 134 15.21 24.40 39.77
C LYS A 134 15.06 25.81 40.33
N GLU A 135 13.96 26.49 40.06
CA GLU A 135 13.67 27.82 40.62
C GLU A 135 13.57 27.79 42.15
N GLN A 136 12.86 26.80 42.70
CA GLN A 136 12.76 26.61 44.15
C GLN A 136 14.14 26.35 44.77
N ARG A 137 14.95 25.49 44.14
CA ARG A 137 16.33 25.25 44.58
C ARG A 137 17.13 26.55 44.61
N ASN A 138 17.07 27.36 43.55
CA ASN A 138 17.81 28.62 43.49
C ASN A 138 17.39 29.60 44.58
N ARG A 139 16.08 29.65 44.91
CA ARG A 139 15.60 30.44 46.05
C ARG A 139 16.18 29.95 47.37
N ILE A 140 16.19 28.64 47.61
CA ILE A 140 16.75 28.06 48.84
C ILE A 140 18.23 28.41 48.96
N VAL A 141 19.00 28.20 47.89
CA VAL A 141 20.43 28.53 47.84
C VAL A 141 20.65 30.02 48.15
N SER A 142 19.89 30.92 47.54
CA SER A 142 20.00 32.36 47.82
C SER A 142 19.71 32.72 49.28
N HIS A 143 18.75 32.05 49.94
CA HIS A 143 18.52 32.27 51.37
C HIS A 143 19.67 31.71 52.23
N GLN A 144 20.21 30.55 51.83
CA GLN A 144 21.36 29.95 52.49
C GLN A 144 22.58 30.88 52.41
N ASP A 145 22.91 31.36 51.21
CA ASP A 145 23.99 32.31 50.99
C ASP A 145 23.78 33.59 51.81
N TRP A 146 22.54 34.10 51.88
CA TRP A 146 22.23 35.27 52.70
C TRP A 146 22.42 35.02 54.21
N LEU A 147 21.98 33.85 54.72
CA LEU A 147 22.15 33.47 56.12
C LEU A 147 23.64 33.33 56.47
N ASP A 148 24.39 32.65 55.62
CA ASP A 148 25.81 32.36 55.85
C ASP A 148 26.66 33.64 55.75
N GLU A 149 26.44 34.49 54.75
CA GLU A 149 27.26 35.69 54.52
C GLU A 149 26.84 36.90 55.35
N TYR A 150 25.55 37.11 55.59
CA TYR A 150 25.06 38.34 56.24
C TYR A 150 24.64 38.10 57.67
N LEU A 151 23.76 37.11 57.92
CA LEU A 151 23.24 36.90 59.27
C LEU A 151 24.34 36.44 60.23
N SER A 152 25.18 35.48 59.83
CA SER A 152 26.29 35.00 60.67
C SER A 152 27.25 36.12 61.04
N ASN A 153 27.67 36.94 60.06
CA ASN A 153 28.56 38.07 60.29
C ASN A 153 27.93 39.15 61.19
N LEU A 154 26.63 39.42 61.01
CA LEU A 154 25.90 40.35 61.87
C LEU A 154 25.80 39.82 63.30
N MET A 155 25.47 38.54 63.47
CA MET A 155 25.40 37.88 64.78
C MET A 155 26.73 37.92 65.51
N ASP A 156 27.83 37.54 64.84
CA ASP A 156 29.19 37.62 65.40
C ASP A 156 29.54 39.04 65.86
N THR A 157 29.15 40.06 65.08
CA THR A 157 29.42 41.47 65.41
C THR A 157 28.59 41.93 66.60
N MET A 158 27.29 41.62 66.61
CA MET A 158 26.40 41.95 67.72
C MET A 158 26.81 41.24 69.01
N GLU A 159 27.17 39.96 68.93
CA GLU A 159 27.63 39.17 70.06
C GLU A 159 28.91 39.77 70.65
N LYS A 160 29.93 40.05 69.83
CA LYS A 160 31.17 40.71 70.28
C LYS A 160 30.86 42.05 70.96
N HIS A 161 30.00 42.86 70.37
CA HIS A 161 29.61 44.15 70.94
C HIS A 161 28.90 43.99 72.29
N TYR A 162 27.92 43.09 72.38
CA TYR A 162 27.17 42.83 73.60
C TYR A 162 28.07 42.26 74.71
N MET A 163 28.92 41.28 74.39
CA MET A 163 29.88 40.69 75.33
C MET A 163 30.88 41.73 75.85
N THR A 164 31.38 42.61 74.98
CA THR A 164 32.26 43.72 75.38
C THR A 164 31.53 44.70 76.29
N HIS A 165 30.29 45.05 75.98
CA HIS A 165 29.48 45.94 76.82
C HIS A 165 29.19 45.32 78.20
N LEU A 166 28.82 44.04 78.23
CA LEU A 166 28.56 43.29 79.46
C LEU A 166 29.83 43.18 80.32
N GLN A 167 30.98 42.88 79.71
CA GLN A 167 32.27 42.81 80.39
C GLN A 167 32.60 44.15 81.06
N LYS A 168 32.44 45.28 80.35
CA LYS A 168 32.73 46.62 80.91
C LYS A 168 31.84 46.93 82.09
N ARG A 169 30.54 46.67 81.97
CA ARG A 169 29.56 46.94 83.02
C ARG A 169 29.76 46.04 84.24
N PHE A 170 30.04 44.76 84.01
CA PHE A 170 30.37 43.82 85.08
C PHE A 170 31.65 44.23 85.80
N ASN A 171 32.71 44.58 85.05
CA ASN A 171 33.96 45.05 85.61
C ASN A 171 33.78 46.28 86.51
N GLN A 172 32.99 47.27 86.05
CA GLN A 172 32.69 48.47 86.84
C GLN A 172 31.99 48.12 88.16
N LEU A 173 30.92 47.33 88.08
CA LEU A 173 30.19 46.90 89.29
C LEU A 173 31.11 46.11 90.22
N PHE A 174 31.85 45.13 89.69
CA PHE A 174 32.74 44.30 90.48
C PHE A 174 33.83 45.14 91.18
N ALA A 175 34.44 46.09 90.48
CA ALA A 175 35.43 46.99 91.07
C ALA A 175 34.85 47.90 92.16
N GLU A 176 33.66 48.47 91.93
CA GLU A 176 32.96 49.27 92.94
C GLU A 176 32.63 48.46 94.20
N TRP A 177 32.14 47.23 94.03
CA TRP A 177 31.83 46.35 95.16
C TRP A 177 33.10 45.89 95.88
N PHE A 178 34.18 45.59 95.16
CA PHE A 178 35.46 45.18 95.74
C PHE A 178 36.10 46.30 96.56
N GLN A 179 36.13 47.52 96.04
CA GLN A 179 36.64 48.70 96.75
C GLN A 179 35.86 49.00 98.03
N LYS A 180 34.54 48.76 98.05
CA LYS A 180 33.73 48.93 99.27
C LYS A 180 34.01 47.87 100.33
N LEU A 181 34.55 46.72 99.96
CA LEU A 181 34.76 45.58 100.85
C LEU A 181 36.21 45.47 101.36
N VAL A 182 37.16 46.08 100.65
CA VAL A 182 38.59 45.95 100.91
C VAL A 182 39.20 47.36 101.09
N ASP A 183 39.51 47.73 102.33
CA ASP A 183 40.05 49.04 102.75
C ASP A 183 41.59 49.19 102.56
N GLU A 184 42.20 48.39 101.68
CA GLU A 184 43.65 48.47 101.42
C GLU A 184 43.98 49.46 100.29
N GLU A 185 44.70 50.53 100.61
CA GLU A 185 45.20 51.51 99.64
C GLU A 185 46.27 50.87 98.73
N GLY A 186 45.91 50.61 97.47
CA GLY A 186 46.84 50.20 96.41
C GLY A 186 46.47 48.95 95.60
N LEU A 187 45.35 48.29 95.93
CA LEU A 187 44.82 47.14 95.17
C LEU A 187 43.86 47.61 94.07
N VAL A 188 44.18 47.31 92.81
CA VAL A 188 43.31 47.58 91.66
C VAL A 188 42.75 46.25 91.17
N VAL A 189 41.42 46.13 91.15
CA VAL A 189 40.74 44.93 90.64
C VAL A 189 40.21 45.20 89.23
N ARG A 190 40.39 44.22 88.34
CA ARG A 190 39.78 44.21 87.01
C ARG A 190 39.25 42.82 86.67
N VAL A 191 38.42 42.73 85.66
CA VAL A 191 37.85 41.47 85.15
C VAL A 191 38.34 41.30 83.72
N ASN A 192 38.92 40.15 83.41
CA ASN A 192 39.43 39.85 82.06
C ASN A 192 38.30 39.45 81.09
N ASP A 193 38.67 39.17 79.83
CA ASP A 193 37.73 38.81 78.75
C ASP A 193 36.97 37.48 78.99
N ARG A 194 37.39 36.69 79.97
CA ARG A 194 36.70 35.45 80.41
C ARG A 194 35.85 35.66 81.67
N PHE A 195 35.59 36.91 82.03
CA PHE A 195 34.86 37.26 83.26
C PHE A 195 35.55 36.78 84.55
N ALA A 196 36.87 36.55 84.52
CA ALA A 196 37.64 36.18 85.70
C ALA A 196 38.28 37.42 86.36
N PRO A 197 38.18 37.57 87.69
CA PRO A 197 38.81 38.69 88.41
C PRO A 197 40.33 38.56 88.39
N VAL A 198 41.01 39.69 88.22
CA VAL A 198 42.46 39.88 88.23
C VAL A 198 42.75 41.02 89.19
N ILE A 199 43.67 40.81 90.12
CA ILE A 199 44.00 41.76 91.19
C ILE A 199 45.43 42.24 90.93
N GLU A 200 45.62 43.54 90.72
CA GLU A 200 46.94 44.13 90.53
C GLU A 200 47.33 44.92 91.80
N GLN A 201 48.53 44.67 92.33
CA GLN A 201 49.07 45.40 93.47
C GLN A 201 50.40 46.05 93.08
N GLY A 202 50.47 47.39 93.12
CA GLY A 202 51.71 48.12 92.85
C GLY A 202 52.28 47.98 91.43
N GLY A 203 51.46 47.58 90.45
CA GLY A 203 51.85 47.43 89.04
C GLY A 203 52.30 46.02 88.63
N TYR A 204 52.16 45.02 89.51
CA TYR A 204 52.30 43.60 89.17
C TYR A 204 50.95 42.88 89.33
N GLU A 205 50.65 41.99 88.38
CA GLU A 205 49.49 41.05 88.41
C GLU A 205 49.65 39.95 89.47
#